data_AF-A0A8K1D2Q0-F1
#
_entry.id   AF-A0A8K1D2Q0-F1
#
_cell.length_a   1.000
_cell.length_b   1.000
_cell.length_c   1.000
_cell.angle_alpha   90.00
_cell.angle_beta   90.00
_cell.angle_gamma   90.00
#
_symmetry.space_group_name_H-M   'P 1'
#
loop_
_entity.id
_entity.type
_entity.pdbx_description
1 polymer ?
#
loop_
_entity_poly.entity_id
_entity_poly.type
_entity_poly.pdbx_seq_one_letter_code
_entity_poly.pdbx_strand_id
1 'polypeptide(L)'
;MEEKATSRILGWNVLTGIGYSFILTIIMGVLALIVKAFYPPTVIQISPIASLIISPALGIIQLIVLALFIAFVSPLRSKVAESNLRQVRKIGIYTSLGYLAFSLLPFAFVVPYIQTYIGLIIAFNVLLQLRVTKVMVLT
;
A
#
# COMPACT_ATOMS: atom_id res chain seq x y z
N MET A 1 16.26 28.60 -9.57
CA MET A 1 15.14 27.90 -10.25
C MET A 1 15.12 26.39 -9.96
N GLU A 2 16.18 25.84 -9.35
CA GLU A 2 16.34 24.41 -9.07
C GLU A 2 15.42 23.89 -7.95
N GLU A 3 15.16 24.70 -6.91
CA GLU A 3 14.30 24.34 -5.77
C GLU A 3 12.84 24.03 -6.15
N LYS A 4 12.25 24.81 -7.07
CA LYS A 4 10.87 24.59 -7.56
C LYS A 4 10.75 23.29 -8.35
N ALA A 5 11.78 22.89 -9.09
CA ALA A 5 11.77 21.65 -9.86
C ALA A 5 11.80 20.43 -8.92
N THR A 6 12.62 20.48 -7.86
CA THR A 6 12.70 19.44 -6.82
C THR A 6 11.39 19.29 -6.05
N SER A 7 10.77 20.40 -5.63
CA SER A 7 9.48 20.38 -4.93
C SER A 7 8.36 19.77 -5.79
N ARG A 8 8.34 20.07 -7.09
CA ARG A 8 7.35 19.52 -8.03
C ARG A 8 7.52 18.01 -8.22
N ILE A 9 8.75 17.52 -8.36
CA ILE A 9 9.06 16.08 -8.48
C ILE A 9 8.65 15.36 -7.18
N LEU A 10 8.93 15.96 -6.03
CA LEU A 10 8.51 15.44 -4.73
C LEU A 10 6.97 15.31 -4.64
N GLY A 11 6.25 16.35 -5.05
CA GLY A 11 4.78 16.35 -5.08
C GLY A 11 4.20 15.23 -5.96
N TRP A 12 4.76 15.01 -7.15
CA TRP A 12 4.35 13.92 -8.03
C TRP A 12 4.62 12.54 -7.45
N ASN A 13 5.76 12.36 -6.79
CA ASN A 13 6.09 11.10 -6.12
C ASN A 13 5.13 10.81 -4.96
N VAL A 14 4.76 11.84 -4.20
CA VAL A 14 3.77 11.73 -3.11
C VAL A 14 2.41 11.35 -3.67
N LEU A 15 1.93 12.06 -4.69
CA LEU A 15 0.64 11.79 -5.30
C LEU A 15 0.58 10.37 -5.89
N THR A 16 1.65 9.94 -6.55
CA THR A 16 1.75 8.60 -7.15
C THR A 16 1.75 7.50 -6.06
N GLY A 17 2.47 7.71 -4.96
CA GLY A 17 2.49 6.78 -3.83
C GLY A 17 1.13 6.65 -3.14
N ILE A 18 0.41 7.77 -2.96
CA ILE A 18 -0.98 7.76 -2.47
C ILE A 18 -1.89 7.01 -3.44
N GLY A 19 -1.75 7.25 -4.75
CA GLY A 19 -2.53 6.53 -5.76
C GLY A 19 -2.34 5.03 -5.67
N TYR A 20 -1.09 4.56 -5.57
CA TYR A 20 -0.80 3.12 -5.42
C TYR A 20 -1.37 2.51 -4.13
N SER A 21 -1.28 3.21 -2.99
CA SER A 21 -1.78 2.69 -1.71
C SER A 21 -3.31 2.59 -1.68
N PHE A 22 -4.01 3.54 -2.28
CA PHE A 22 -5.46 3.48 -2.48
C PHE A 22 -5.87 2.33 -3.39
N ILE A 23 -5.19 2.17 -4.53
CA ILE A 23 -5.46 1.05 -5.46
C ILE A 23 -5.26 -0.29 -4.73
N LEU A 24 -4.17 -0.44 -3.98
CA LEU A 24 -3.93 -1.63 -3.17
C LEU A 24 -5.05 -1.86 -2.15
N THR A 25 -5.49 -0.82 -1.44
CA THR A 25 -6.61 -0.91 -0.48
C THR A 25 -7.88 -1.42 -1.15
N ILE A 26 -8.21 -0.90 -2.34
CA ILE A 26 -9.38 -1.32 -3.13
C ILE A 26 -9.24 -2.79 -3.54
N ILE A 27 -8.08 -3.19 -4.07
CA ILE A 27 -7.81 -4.57 -4.48
C ILE A 27 -7.98 -5.51 -3.28
N MET A 28 -7.41 -5.17 -2.11
CA MET A 28 -7.54 -5.98 -0.90
C MET A 28 -8.99 -6.08 -0.42
N GLY A 29 -9.77 -4.99 -0.52
CA GLY A 29 -11.19 -4.98 -0.23
C GLY A 29 -12.00 -5.88 -1.15
N VAL A 30 -11.75 -5.81 -2.47
CA VAL A 30 -12.41 -6.69 -3.46
C VAL A 30 -12.07 -8.16 -3.20
N LEU A 31 -10.81 -8.48 -2.91
CA LEU A 31 -10.40 -9.84 -2.57
C LEU A 31 -11.09 -10.33 -1.30
N ALA A 32 -11.22 -9.48 -0.28
CA ALA A 32 -11.95 -9.84 0.94
C ALA A 32 -13.43 -10.12 0.68
N LEU A 33 -14.07 -9.37 -0.23
CA LEU A 33 -15.44 -9.65 -0.66
C LEU A 33 -15.56 -10.97 -1.43
N ILE A 34 -14.63 -11.23 -2.35
CA ILE A 34 -14.58 -12.50 -3.11
C ILE A 34 -14.42 -13.68 -2.15
N VAL A 35 -13.42 -13.65 -1.27
CA VAL A 35 -13.19 -14.73 -0.31
C VAL A 35 -14.40 -14.92 0.61
N LYS A 36 -15.05 -13.84 1.04
CA LYS A 36 -16.29 -13.92 1.82
C LYS A 36 -17.45 -14.55 1.08
N ALA A 37 -17.57 -14.31 -0.22
CA ALA A 37 -18.61 -14.91 -1.05
C ALA A 37 -18.41 -16.43 -1.22
N PHE A 38 -17.17 -16.89 -1.37
CA PHE A 38 -16.85 -18.31 -1.60
C PHE A 38 -16.62 -19.10 -0.31
N TYR A 39 -16.20 -18.44 0.78
CA TYR A 39 -15.86 -19.06 2.07
C TYR A 39 -16.44 -18.28 3.26
N PRO A 40 -17.76 -18.29 3.48
CA PRO A 40 -18.34 -17.85 4.75
C PRO A 40 -17.96 -18.85 5.87
N PRO A 41 -17.70 -18.44 7.13
CA PRO A 41 -17.86 -17.12 7.74
C PRO A 41 -16.51 -16.37 7.87
N THR A 42 -16.02 -15.78 6.80
CA THR A 42 -14.82 -14.93 6.85
C THR A 42 -15.16 -13.46 7.14
N VAL A 43 -14.33 -12.83 7.97
CA VAL A 43 -14.42 -11.40 8.30
C VAL A 43 -13.79 -10.59 7.17
N ILE A 44 -14.43 -9.49 6.79
CA ILE A 44 -13.86 -8.57 5.80
C ILE A 44 -12.68 -7.86 6.46
N GLN A 45 -11.50 -8.08 5.89
CA GLN A 45 -10.25 -7.54 6.41
C GLN A 45 -9.36 -7.11 5.25
N ILE A 46 -8.73 -5.94 5.36
CA ILE A 46 -7.89 -5.37 4.30
C ILE A 46 -6.39 -5.37 4.64
N SER A 47 -6.05 -5.68 5.89
CA SER A 47 -4.66 -5.80 6.36
C SER A 47 -4.17 -7.23 6.18
N PRO A 48 -3.15 -7.49 5.33
CA PRO A 48 -2.64 -8.85 5.08
C PRO A 48 -2.16 -9.55 6.36
N ILE A 49 -1.47 -8.82 7.25
CA ILE A 49 -0.96 -9.37 8.51
C ILE A 49 -2.12 -9.74 9.45
N ALA A 50 -3.08 -8.83 9.65
CA ALA A 50 -4.21 -9.12 10.53
C ALA A 50 -5.10 -10.24 9.96
N SER A 51 -5.25 -10.29 8.63
CA SER A 51 -5.94 -11.38 7.94
C SER A 51 -5.30 -12.73 8.21
N LEU A 52 -3.97 -12.85 8.26
CA LEU A 52 -3.32 -14.14 8.56
C LEU A 52 -3.75 -14.75 9.91
N ILE A 53 -4.09 -13.91 10.89
CA ILE A 53 -4.49 -14.35 12.23
C ILE A 53 -5.98 -14.72 12.26
N ILE A 54 -6.83 -13.92 11.62
CA ILE A 54 -8.30 -14.07 11.69
C ILE A 54 -8.83 -15.04 10.62
N SER A 55 -8.28 -14.96 9.40
CA SER A 55 -8.65 -15.79 8.25
C SER A 55 -7.38 -16.10 7.44
N PRO A 56 -6.65 -17.18 7.80
CA PRO A 56 -5.35 -17.50 7.19
C PRO A 56 -5.38 -17.55 5.66
N ALA A 57 -6.45 -18.09 5.07
CA ALA A 57 -6.63 -18.15 3.63
C ALA A 57 -6.68 -16.76 2.97
N LEU A 58 -7.45 -15.83 3.54
CA LEU A 58 -7.50 -14.44 3.09
C LEU A 58 -6.12 -13.78 3.19
N GLY A 59 -5.44 -13.95 4.33
CA GLY A 59 -4.11 -13.38 4.55
C GLY A 59 -3.08 -13.87 3.54
N ILE A 60 -3.07 -15.17 3.23
CA ILE A 60 -2.18 -15.76 2.22
C ILE A 60 -2.46 -15.15 0.84
N ILE A 61 -3.73 -15.07 0.43
CA ILE A 61 -4.11 -14.47 -0.87
C ILE A 61 -3.65 -13.01 -0.95
N GLN A 62 -3.89 -12.23 0.11
CA GLN A 62 -3.49 -10.83 0.18
C GLN A 62 -1.97 -10.65 0.13
N LEU A 63 -1.21 -11.52 0.79
CA LEU A 63 0.26 -11.52 0.71
C LEU A 63 0.78 -11.91 -0.67
N ILE A 64 0.17 -12.91 -1.32
CA ILE A 64 0.52 -13.29 -2.69
C ILE A 64 0.29 -12.11 -3.64
N VAL A 65 -0.83 -11.41 -3.51
CA VAL A 65 -1.15 -10.24 -4.34
C VAL A 65 -0.16 -9.11 -4.10
N LEU A 66 0.21 -8.85 -2.84
CA LEU A 66 1.24 -7.86 -2.52
C LEU A 66 2.60 -8.26 -3.12
N ALA A 67 2.98 -9.54 -3.04
CA ALA A 67 4.22 -10.06 -3.61
C ALA A 67 4.22 -9.95 -5.15
N LEU A 68 3.10 -10.23 -5.81
CA LEU A 68 2.92 -10.06 -7.25
C LEU A 68 3.02 -8.59 -7.65
N PHE A 69 2.45 -7.67 -6.86
CA PHE A 69 2.57 -6.23 -7.10
C PHE A 69 4.03 -5.77 -6.98
N ILE A 70 4.76 -6.22 -5.96
CA ILE A 70 6.20 -5.94 -5.82
C ILE A 70 6.97 -6.52 -7.00
N ALA A 71 6.71 -7.76 -7.40
CA ALA A 71 7.35 -8.40 -8.55
C ALA A 71 7.11 -7.63 -9.85
N PHE A 72 5.88 -7.15 -10.06
CA PHE A 72 5.49 -6.35 -11.22
C PHE A 72 6.23 -5.01 -11.29
N VAL A 73 6.42 -4.34 -10.15
CA VAL A 73 7.07 -3.01 -10.07
C VAL A 73 8.61 -3.11 -10.03
N SER A 74 9.21 -4.31 -9.97
CA SER A 74 10.64 -4.53 -9.71
C SER A 74 11.50 -4.83 -10.96
N PRO A 75 11.24 -4.23 -12.13
CA PRO A 75 11.45 -4.82 -13.45
C PRO A 75 12.77 -5.59 -13.64
N LEU A 76 12.63 -6.77 -14.27
CA LEU A 76 13.72 -7.67 -14.63
C LEU A 76 14.48 -7.16 -15.88
N ARG A 77 15.73 -6.75 -15.68
CA ARG A 77 16.85 -6.80 -16.65
C ARG A 77 16.89 -5.92 -17.91
N SER A 78 15.91 -5.09 -18.27
CA SER A 78 16.07 -4.26 -19.49
C SER A 78 16.92 -3.00 -19.22
N LYS A 79 18.18 -2.99 -19.68
CA LYS A 79 19.11 -1.82 -19.62
C LYS A 79 18.56 -0.54 -20.26
N VAL A 80 17.53 -0.65 -21.11
CA VAL A 80 16.95 0.45 -21.90
C VAL A 80 15.96 1.32 -21.09
N ALA A 81 15.41 0.81 -19.98
CA ALA A 81 14.39 1.51 -19.18
C ALA A 81 14.86 1.90 -17.76
N GLU A 82 16.16 1.77 -17.50
CA GLU A 82 16.71 1.72 -16.14
C GLU A 82 16.73 3.09 -15.44
N SER A 83 16.92 4.20 -16.16
CA SER A 83 17.01 5.54 -15.55
C SER A 83 15.64 6.12 -15.16
N ASN A 84 14.63 5.99 -16.02
CA ASN A 84 13.30 6.57 -15.79
C ASN A 84 12.41 5.71 -14.87
N LEU A 85 12.58 4.38 -14.86
CA LEU A 85 11.75 3.48 -14.04
C LEU A 85 12.28 3.30 -12.61
N ARG A 86 13.50 3.74 -12.31
CA ARG A 86 14.11 3.57 -10.98
C ARG A 86 13.31 4.25 -9.88
N GLN A 87 12.78 5.44 -10.17
CA GLN A 87 11.97 6.21 -9.22
C GLN A 87 10.63 5.52 -8.96
N VAL A 88 9.94 5.08 -10.03
CA VAL A 88 8.68 4.32 -9.92
C VAL A 88 8.88 3.02 -9.14
N ARG A 89 9.99 2.31 -9.38
CA ARG A 89 10.36 1.09 -8.64
C ARG A 89 10.49 1.35 -7.15
N LYS A 90 11.28 2.36 -6.77
CA LYS A 90 11.47 2.72 -5.36
C LYS A 90 10.11 3.04 -4.73
N ILE A 91 9.31 3.88 -5.37
CA ILE A 91 7.98 4.27 -4.88
C ILE A 91 7.11 3.03 -4.66
N GLY A 92 6.95 2.14 -5.66
CA GLY A 92 6.10 0.97 -5.51
C GLY A 92 6.56 -0.02 -4.42
N ILE A 93 7.87 -0.23 -4.27
CA ILE A 93 8.41 -1.08 -3.19
C ILE A 93 8.12 -0.46 -1.83
N TYR A 94 8.42 0.84 -1.64
CA TYR A 94 8.16 1.50 -0.36
C TYR A 94 6.67 1.63 -0.06
N THR A 95 5.82 1.85 -1.07
CA THR A 95 4.37 1.83 -0.89
C THR A 95 3.87 0.46 -0.47
N SER A 96 4.42 -0.63 -1.02
CA SER A 96 4.00 -2.00 -0.67
C SER A 96 4.41 -2.39 0.76
N LEU A 97 5.68 -2.14 1.11
CA LEU A 97 6.19 -2.35 2.48
C LEU A 97 5.44 -1.47 3.47
N GLY A 98 5.21 -0.24 3.06
CA GLY A 98 4.41 0.74 3.76
C GLY A 98 3.00 0.26 4.04
N TYR A 99 2.29 -0.20 3.01
CA TYR A 99 0.94 -0.71 3.13
C TYR A 99 0.89 -1.87 4.13
N LEU A 100 1.87 -2.78 4.09
CA LEU A 100 1.94 -3.92 4.99
C LEU A 100 2.05 -3.50 6.47
N ALA A 101 2.85 -2.48 6.78
CA ALA A 101 2.97 -1.95 8.15
C ALA A 101 1.79 -1.05 8.57
N PHE A 102 1.39 -0.12 7.71
CA PHE A 102 0.41 0.93 8.05
C PHE A 102 -1.04 0.44 7.96
N SER A 103 -1.32 -0.62 7.21
CA SER A 103 -2.65 -1.27 7.22
C SER A 103 -3.04 -1.84 8.59
N LEU A 104 -2.09 -1.98 9.51
CA LEU A 104 -2.33 -2.37 10.90
C LEU A 104 -2.81 -1.21 11.79
N LEU A 105 -2.69 0.05 11.36
CA LEU A 105 -3.08 1.20 12.18
C LEU A 105 -4.54 1.16 12.64
N PRO A 106 -5.53 0.79 11.80
CA PRO A 106 -6.91 0.63 12.27
C PRO A 106 -7.07 -0.41 13.39
N PHE A 107 -6.14 -1.36 13.54
CA PHE A 107 -6.15 -2.36 14.62
C PHE A 107 -5.49 -1.86 15.90
N ALA A 108 -4.67 -0.82 15.84
CA ALA A 108 -4.09 -0.19 17.01
C ALA A 108 -5.12 0.64 17.80
N PHE A 109 -6.28 0.94 17.22
CA PHE A 109 -7.35 1.73 17.84
C PHE A 109 -8.65 0.94 17.90
N VAL A 110 -9.23 0.79 19.09
CA VAL A 110 -10.59 0.26 19.25
C VAL A 110 -11.57 1.40 18.97
N VAL A 111 -12.16 1.42 17.78
CA VAL A 111 -13.11 2.45 17.36
C VAL A 111 -14.52 1.89 17.20
N PRO A 112 -15.54 2.46 17.88
CA PRO A 112 -16.91 1.98 17.81
C PRO A 112 -17.64 2.38 16.50
N TYR A 113 -17.09 3.33 15.74
CA TYR A 113 -17.73 3.88 14.55
C TYR A 113 -16.98 3.48 13.26
N ILE A 114 -17.73 2.94 12.29
CA ILE A 114 -17.20 2.54 10.97
C ILE A 114 -16.62 3.74 10.20
N GLN A 115 -17.15 4.94 10.41
CA GLN A 115 -16.65 6.19 9.80
C GLN A 115 -15.22 6.49 10.27
N THR A 116 -14.93 6.28 11.55
CA THR A 116 -13.59 6.46 12.10
C THR A 116 -12.63 5.39 11.59
N TYR A 117 -13.11 4.15 11.41
CA TYR A 117 -12.33 3.09 10.79
C TYR A 117 -11.95 3.43 9.34
N ILE A 118 -12.91 3.92 8.54
CA ILE A 118 -12.65 4.41 7.17
C ILE A 118 -11.72 5.64 7.18
N GLY A 119 -11.91 6.55 8.13
CA GLY A 119 -11.03 7.72 8.31
C GLY A 119 -9.60 7.32 8.64
N LEU A 120 -9.39 6.31 9.49
CA LEU A 120 -8.08 5.74 9.80
C LEU A 120 -7.47 5.03 8.58
N ILE A 121 -8.29 4.40 7.74
CA ILE A 121 -7.84 3.81 6.47
C ILE A 121 -7.28 4.89 5.55
N ILE A 122 -8.03 5.98 5.36
CA ILE A 122 -7.59 7.11 4.54
C ILE A 122 -6.35 7.76 5.16
N ALA A 123 -6.36 7.98 6.48
CA ALA A 123 -5.26 8.59 7.20
C ALA A 123 -3.97 7.79 7.09
N PHE A 124 -3.99 6.46 7.21
CA PHE A 124 -2.77 5.67 7.06
C PHE A 124 -2.25 5.72 5.63
N ASN A 125 -3.12 5.70 4.62
CA ASN A 125 -2.71 5.78 3.22
C ASN A 125 -2.00 7.10 2.91
N VAL A 126 -2.42 8.20 3.56
CA VAL A 126 -1.77 9.52 3.46
C VAL A 126 -0.49 9.61 4.30
N LEU A 127 -0.53 9.14 5.55
CA LEU A 127 0.57 9.24 6.52
C LEU A 127 1.76 8.36 6.12
N LEU A 128 1.47 7.20 5.51
CA LEU A 128 2.47 6.32 4.95
C LEU A 128 3.43 7.07 4.00
N GLN A 129 2.89 7.89 3.11
CA GLN A 129 3.69 8.55 2.09
C GLN A 129 4.48 9.75 2.63
N LEU A 130 3.98 10.45 3.65
CA LEU A 130 4.73 11.52 4.35
C LEU A 130 6.03 10.99 4.97
N ARG A 131 6.01 9.77 5.51
CA ARG A 131 7.18 9.18 6.16
C ARG A 131 8.14 8.54 5.15
N VAL A 132 7.63 7.82 4.14
CA VAL A 132 8.45 7.22 3.06
C VAL A 132 9.21 8.28 2.26
N THR A 133 8.58 9.43 2.00
CA THR A 133 9.18 10.51 1.20
C THR A 133 10.34 11.17 1.93
N LYS A 134 10.27 11.37 3.26
CA LYS A 134 11.41 11.88 4.05
C LYS A 134 12.62 10.96 3.96
N VAL A 135 12.42 9.64 4.00
CA VAL A 135 13.50 8.67 3.88
C VAL A 135 14.14 8.71 2.48
N MET A 136 13.32 8.88 1.42
CA MET A 136 13.80 8.94 0.04
C MET A 136 14.52 10.27 -0.32
N VAL A 137 14.27 11.36 0.42
CA VAL A 137 14.98 12.64 0.23
C VAL A 137 16.33 12.67 0.97
N LEU A 138 16.49 11.84 2.01
CA LEU A 138 17.69 11.75 2.85
C LEU A 138 18.70 10.67 2.39
N THR A 139 18.40 9.91 1.32
CA THR A 139 19.25 8.84 0.77
C THR A 139 19.44 8.96 -0.73
#